data_AF-A0A7I0JWN9-F1
#
_entry.id   AF-A0A7I0JWN9-F1
#
_cell.length_a   1.000
_cell.length_b   1.000
_cell.length_c   1.000
_cell.angle_alpha   90.00
_cell.angle_beta   90.00
_cell.angle_gamma   90.00
#
_symmetry.space_group_name_H-M   'P 1'
#
loop_
_entity.id
_entity.type
_entity.pdbx_description
1 polymer ?
#
loop_
_entity_poly.entity_id
_entity_poly.type
_entity_poly.pdbx_seq_one_letter_code
_entity_poly.pdbx_strand_id
1 'polypeptide(L)' 'MTVGDIHAEFDRLTGRGVKFLGPPERTGPVTSAFFDDTCGNFIVMAEPSA' A
#
# COMPACT_ATOMS: atom_id res chain seq x y z
N MET A 1 -2.89 -5.84 -4.65
CA MET A 1 -3.85 -6.48 -3.73
C MET A 1 -4.86 -5.45 -3.25
N THR A 2 -6.10 -5.86 -3.02
CA THR A 2 -7.16 -4.98 -2.52
C THR A 2 -7.28 -5.11 -1.00
N VAL A 3 -7.43 -4.00 -0.29
CA VAL A 3 -7.60 -3.94 1.17
C VAL A 3 -8.82 -3.12 1.55
N GLY A 4 -9.32 -3.30 2.78
CA GLY A 4 -10.48 -2.56 3.30
C GLY A 4 -10.14 -1.28 4.04
N ASP A 5 -8.90 -1.13 4.53
CA ASP A 5 -8.37 0.11 5.12
C ASP A 5 -6.88 0.18 4.80
N ILE A 6 -6.52 1.05 3.86
CA ILE A 6 -5.13 1.13 3.39
C ILE A 6 -4.19 1.76 4.41
N HIS A 7 -4.70 2.63 5.29
CA HIS A 7 -3.88 3.31 6.29
C HIS A 7 -3.52 2.36 7.43
N ALA A 8 -4.50 1.59 7.93
CA ALA A 8 -4.26 0.56 8.94
C ALA A 8 -3.26 -0.50 8.44
N GLU A 9 -3.38 -0.93 7.17
CA GLU A 9 -2.44 -1.90 6.61
C GLU A 9 -1.06 -1.32 6.32
N PHE A 10 -0.97 -0.07 5.87
CA PHE A 10 0.29 0.63 5.74
C PHE A 10 1.05 0.71 7.07
N ASP A 11 0.38 1.08 8.16
CA ASP A 11 0.98 1.16 9.49
C ASP A 11 1.43 -0.22 9.99
N ARG A 12 0.56 -1.24 9.85
CA ARG A 12 0.87 -2.61 10.27
C ARG A 12 2.09 -3.18 9.53
N LEU A 13 2.19 -2.95 8.23
CA LEU A 13 3.29 -3.46 7.42
C LEU A 13 4.58 -2.67 7.63
N THR A 14 4.49 -1.34 7.78
CA THR A 14 5.64 -0.50 8.13
C THR A 14 6.22 -0.91 9.48
N GLY A 15 5.37 -1.18 10.48
CA GLY A 15 5.78 -1.70 11.78
C GLY A 15 6.44 -3.09 11.73
N ARG A 16 6.25 -3.83 10.62
CA ARG A 16 6.92 -5.12 10.35
C ARG A 16 8.17 -4.98 9.47
N GLY A 17 8.58 -3.75 9.12
CA GLY A 17 9.77 -3.47 8.33
C GLY A 17 9.59 -3.54 6.82
N VAL A 18 8.34 -3.60 6.33
CA VAL A 18 8.06 -3.49 4.89
C VAL A 18 8.43 -2.09 4.40
N LYS A 19 9.13 -2.01 3.26
CA LYS A 19 9.57 -0.75 2.67
C LYS A 19 8.58 -0.28 1.62
N PHE A 20 7.96 0.86 1.88
CA PHE A 20 7.09 1.54 0.93
C PHE A 20 7.85 2.60 0.13
N LEU A 21 7.44 2.82 -1.12
CA LEU A 21 7.93 3.91 -1.95
C LEU A 21 7.38 5.28 -1.49
N GLY A 22 6.23 5.26 -0.83
CA GLY A 22 5.56 6.44 -0.31
C GLY A 22 4.32 6.05 0.51
N PRO A 23 3.71 7.02 1.22
CA PRO A 23 2.46 6.79 1.92
C PRO A 23 1.31 6.45 0.95
N PRO A 24 0.18 5.91 1.44
CA PRO A 24 -1.02 5.76 0.61
C PRO A 24 -1.45 7.11 0.03
N GLU A 25 -1.66 7.14 -1.28
CA GLU A 25 -2.06 8.33 -2.03
C GLU A 25 -3.27 8.02 -2.91
N ARG A 26 -4.18 8.99 -3.02
CA ARG A 26 -5.37 8.86 -3.85
C ARG A 26 -5.02 9.04 -5.33
N THR A 27 -5.17 7.97 -6.10
CA THR A 27 -4.92 7.93 -7.53
C THR A 27 -6.22 7.61 -8.26
N GLY A 28 -6.95 8.66 -8.66
CA GLY A 28 -8.25 8.50 -9.34
C GLY A 28 -9.31 7.86 -8.42
N PRO A 29 -9.92 6.72 -8.79
CA PRO A 29 -10.99 6.07 -8.02
C PRO A 29 -10.47 5.14 -6.91
N VAL A 30 -9.17 5.10 -6.64
CA VAL A 30 -8.57 4.25 -5.61
C VAL A 30 -7.56 5.04 -4.77
N THR A 31 -7.37 4.63 -3.53
CA THR A 31 -6.17 4.99 -2.76
C THR A 31 -5.16 3.86 -2.92
N SER A 32 -3.90 4.18 -3.21
CA SER A 32 -2.87 3.20 -3.52
C SER A 32 -1.57 3.46 -2.77
N ALA A 33 -0.88 2.38 -2.39
CA ALA A 33 0.46 2.41 -1.82
C ALA A 33 1.31 1.33 -2.49
N PHE A 34 2.59 1.62 -2.74
CA PHE A 34 3.52 0.70 -3.39
C PHE A 34 4.62 0.27 -2.43
N PHE A 35 4.93 -1.01 -2.38
CA PHE A 35 6.00 -1.55 -1.54
C PHE A 35 6.87 -2.58 -2.27
N ASP A 36 8.11 -2.71 -1.79
CA ASP A 36 9.12 -3.66 -2.29
C ASP A 36 8.84 -5.08 -1.76
N ASP A 37 8.79 -6.07 -2.65
CA ASP A 37 8.59 -7.49 -2.30
C ASP A 37 9.89 -8.25 -1.99
N THR A 38 11.03 -7.56 -1.99
CA THR A 38 12.41 -8.07 -1.83
C THR A 38 12.92 -8.96 -2.96
N CYS A 39 12.12 -9.15 -4.01
CA CYS A 39 12.46 -9.89 -5.22
C CYS A 39 12.78 -8.95 -6.40
N GLY A 40 12.79 -7.64 -6.16
CA GLY A 40 13.00 -6.62 -7.18
C GLY A 40 11.72 -6.15 -7.86
N ASN A 41 10.54 -6.46 -7.29
CA ASN A 41 9.26 -5.97 -7.80
C ASN A 41 8.60 -5.00 -6.83
N PHE A 42 7.73 -4.17 -7.37
CA PHE A 42 6.82 -3.35 -6.59
C PHE A 42 5.41 -3.93 -6.62
N ILE A 43 4.86 -4.14 -5.44
CA ILE A 43 3.50 -4.58 -5.27
C ILE A 43 2.64 -3.38 -4.90
N VAL A 44 1.49 -3.27 -5.56
CA VAL A 44 0.48 -2.27 -5.24
C VAL A 44 -0.51 -2.82 -4.22
N MET A 45 -0.74 -2.07 -3.15
CA MET A 45 -1.90 -2.18 -2.28
C MET A 45 -2.90 -1.10 -2.70
N ALA A 46 -4.18 -1.46 -2.84
CA ALA A 46 -5.22 -0.54 -3.26
C ALA A 46 -6.47 -0.67 -2.40
N GLU A 47 -7.09 0.46 -2.09
CA GLU A 47 -8.41 0.56 -1.48
C GLU A 47 -9.32 1.28 -2.48
N PRO A 48 -10.42 0.65 -2.94
CA PRO A 48 -11.40 1.32 -3.78
C PRO A 48 -12.01 2.51 -3.02
N SER A 49 -12.14 3.65 -3.69
CA SER A 49 -13.01 4.71 -3.17
C SER A 49 -14.43 4.15 -3.09
N ALA A 50 -15.08 4.34 -1.94
CA ALA A 50 -16.48 3.95 -1.74
C ALA A 50 -17.41 4.57 -2.80
#